data_AF-A0A8J5KHL3-F1
#
_entry.id   AF-A0A8J5KHL3-F1
#
_cell.length_a   1.000
_cell.length_b   1.000
_cell.length_c   1.000
_cell.angle_alpha   90.00
_cell.angle_beta   90.00
_cell.angle_gamma   90.00
#
_symmetry.space_group_name_H-M   'P 1'
#
loop_
_entity.id
_entity.type
_entity.pdbx_description
1 polymer ?
#
loop_
_entity_poly.entity_id
_entity_poly.type
_entity_poly.pdbx_seq_one_letter_code
_entity_poly.pdbx_strand_id
1 'polypeptide(L)'
;MIVLAFEKIAYTLDKAPPKEVPVNATPDELEKLEKWSDHNLQARCYMLASMSKELQRWFEETMDAKDIHIHIQSCMVHIHATVKELMTDCIQYGASVHEHGVKMIGLN
;
A
#
# COMPACT_ATOMS: atom_id res chain seq x y z
N MET A 1 15.81 -3.05 14.81
CA MET A 1 15.16 -4.36 14.56
C MET A 1 13.66 -4.16 14.32
N ILE A 2 13.29 -3.40 13.28
CA ILE A 2 11.89 -3.22 12.86
C ILE A 2 11.68 -3.96 11.52
N VAL A 3 12.65 -3.84 10.62
CA VAL A 3 12.70 -4.55 9.33
C VAL A 3 12.64 -6.08 9.52
N LEU A 4 13.48 -6.65 10.39
CA LEU A 4 13.51 -8.10 10.69
C LEU A 4 12.21 -8.64 11.31
N ALA A 5 11.48 -7.82 12.07
CA ALA A 5 10.18 -8.21 12.62
C ALA A 5 9.12 -8.24 11.52
N PHE A 6 9.19 -7.29 10.57
CA PHE A 6 8.34 -7.26 9.39
C PHE A 6 8.62 -8.43 8.44
N GLU A 7 9.88 -8.81 8.21
CA GLU A 7 10.24 -9.94 7.35
C GLU A 7 9.57 -11.26 7.77
N LYS A 8 9.39 -11.48 9.08
CA LYS A 8 8.75 -12.69 9.61
C LYS A 8 7.26 -12.77 9.33
N ILE A 9 6.58 -11.63 9.17
CA ILE A 9 5.14 -11.55 8.92
C ILE A 9 4.82 -11.15 7.48
N ALA A 10 5.78 -10.62 6.71
CA ALA A 10 5.57 -10.11 5.36
C ALA A 10 4.96 -11.15 4.40
N TYR A 11 5.23 -12.44 4.63
CA TYR A 11 4.65 -13.51 3.82
C TYR A 11 3.12 -13.54 3.84
N THR A 12 2.45 -12.97 4.87
CA THR A 12 0.99 -12.87 4.94
C THR A 12 0.41 -11.83 3.98
N LEU A 13 1.26 -10.93 3.45
CA LEU A 13 0.84 -9.93 2.46
C LEU A 13 0.79 -10.53 1.06
N ASP A 14 1.66 -11.48 0.75
CA ASP A 14 1.76 -12.07 -0.59
C ASP A 14 0.98 -13.38 -0.71
N LYS A 15 1.07 -14.24 0.32
CA LYS A 15 0.56 -15.62 0.27
C LYS A 15 -0.90 -15.67 0.69
N ALA A 16 -1.66 -16.55 0.04
CA ALA A 16 -3.02 -16.88 0.46
C ALA A 16 -3.02 -17.57 1.84
N PRO A 17 -4.13 -17.49 2.59
CA PRO A 17 -4.31 -18.28 3.79
C PRO A 17 -4.08 -19.77 3.50
N PRO A 18 -3.57 -20.55 4.47
CA PRO A 18 -3.67 -22.00 4.41
C PRO A 18 -5.12 -22.40 4.14
N LYS A 19 -5.32 -23.43 3.30
CA LYS A 19 -6.68 -23.91 3.00
C LYS A 19 -7.43 -24.22 4.29
N GLU A 20 -8.74 -23.98 4.29
CA GLU A 20 -9.61 -24.36 5.41
C GLU A 20 -9.32 -25.79 5.81
N VAL A 21 -9.08 -25.96 7.11
CA VAL A 21 -8.59 -27.20 7.64
C VAL A 21 -9.77 -28.19 7.66
N PRO A 22 -9.62 -29.39 7.06
CA PRO A 22 -10.68 -30.39 7.08
C PRO A 22 -10.97 -30.84 8.52
N VAL A 23 -12.16 -31.39 8.77
CA VAL A 23 -12.59 -31.93 10.09
C VAL A 23 -11.56 -32.90 10.72
N ASN A 24 -10.70 -33.50 9.89
CA ASN A 24 -9.69 -34.48 10.29
C ASN A 24 -8.27 -33.87 10.37
N ALA A 25 -8.18 -32.57 10.64
CA ALA A 25 -6.95 -31.82 10.80
C ALA A 25 -5.89 -32.56 11.59
N THR A 26 -4.67 -32.63 11.07
CA THR A 26 -3.53 -32.95 11.94
C THR A 26 -3.22 -31.77 12.87
N PRO A 27 -2.66 -32.02 14.07
CA PRO A 27 -2.21 -30.95 14.96
C PRO A 27 -1.27 -29.95 14.27
N ASP A 28 -0.37 -30.44 13.41
CA ASP A 28 0.58 -29.61 12.66
C ASP A 28 -0.11 -28.68 11.64
N GLU A 29 -1.23 -29.11 11.04
CA GLU A 29 -2.03 -28.27 10.13
C GLU A 29 -2.76 -27.17 10.90
N LEU A 30 -3.28 -27.49 12.08
CA LEU A 30 -3.93 -26.53 12.96
C LEU A 30 -2.95 -25.48 13.48
N GLU A 31 -1.75 -25.90 13.92
CA GLU A 31 -0.69 -25.00 14.37
C GLU A 31 -0.26 -24.03 13.26
N LYS A 32 -0.14 -24.52 12.02
CA LYS A 32 0.18 -23.67 10.86
C LYS A 32 -0.91 -22.65 10.57
N LEU A 33 -2.17 -23.03 10.69
CA LEU A 33 -3.29 -22.11 10.49
C LEU A 33 -3.34 -21.04 11.58
N GLU A 34 -3.22 -21.45 12.84
CA GLU A 34 -3.21 -20.55 14.00
C GLU A 34 -2.05 -19.53 13.88
N LYS A 35 -0.85 -20.02 13.61
CA LYS A 35 0.33 -19.16 13.39
C LYS A 35 0.15 -18.20 12.22
N TRP A 36 -0.49 -18.65 11.12
CA TRP A 36 -0.79 -17.75 10.00
C TRP A 36 -1.79 -16.67 10.42
N SER A 37 -2.85 -17.04 11.15
CA SER A 37 -3.86 -16.12 11.65
C SER A 37 -3.26 -15.04 12.56
N ASP A 38 -2.37 -15.43 13.48
CA ASP A 38 -1.69 -14.51 14.39
C ASP A 38 -0.80 -13.51 13.63
N HIS A 39 0.02 -14.01 12.70
CA HIS A 39 0.87 -13.14 11.88
C HIS A 39 0.04 -12.21 10.98
N ASN A 40 -1.07 -12.69 10.42
CA ASN A 40 -1.98 -11.89 9.60
C ASN A 40 -2.62 -10.76 10.45
N LEU A 41 -3.10 -11.09 11.65
CA LEU A 41 -3.64 -10.11 12.59
C LEU A 41 -2.57 -9.07 12.97
N GLN A 42 -1.35 -9.51 13.26
CA GLN A 42 -0.25 -8.62 13.59
C GLN A 42 0.09 -7.67 12.43
N ALA A 43 0.20 -8.18 11.20
CA ALA A 43 0.45 -7.37 10.01
C ALA A 43 -0.66 -6.34 9.80
N ARG A 44 -1.93 -6.75 9.94
CA ARG A 44 -3.09 -5.87 9.87
C ARG A 44 -3.02 -4.76 10.92
N CYS A 45 -2.73 -5.10 12.18
CA CYS A 45 -2.59 -4.13 13.27
C CYS A 45 -1.50 -3.11 13.00
N TYR A 46 -0.33 -3.53 12.49
CA TYR A 46 0.74 -2.59 12.12
C TYR A 46 0.35 -1.66 10.98
N MET A 47 -0.30 -2.18 9.94
CA MET A 47 -0.76 -1.34 8.83
C MET A 47 -1.78 -0.31 9.31
N LEU A 48 -2.81 -0.73 10.05
CA LEU A 48 -3.80 0.19 10.59
C LEU A 48 -3.15 1.24 11.51
N ALA A 49 -2.26 0.84 12.43
CA ALA A 49 -1.58 1.77 13.33
C ALA A 49 -0.70 2.81 12.60
N SER A 50 -0.19 2.48 11.40
CA SER A 50 0.61 3.40 10.58
C SER A 50 -0.22 4.42 9.80
N MET A 51 -1.53 4.20 9.69
CA MET A 51 -2.45 5.05 8.93
C MET A 51 -2.97 6.24 9.74
N SER A 52 -3.49 7.25 9.04
CA SER A 52 -4.32 8.29 9.68
C SER A 52 -5.65 7.71 10.13
N LYS A 53 -6.31 8.34 11.11
CA LYS A 53 -7.63 7.90 11.61
C LYS A 53 -8.70 7.83 10.52
N GLU A 54 -8.64 8.74 9.56
CA GLU A 54 -9.55 8.74 8.43
C GLU A 54 -9.35 7.49 7.58
N LEU A 55 -8.11 7.19 7.21
CA LEU A 55 -7.75 6.02 6.42
C LEU A 55 -7.99 4.70 7.17
N GLN A 56 -7.75 4.67 8.48
CA GLN A 56 -8.08 3.51 9.33
C GLN A 56 -9.55 3.11 9.20
N ARG A 57 -10.49 4.08 9.27
CA ARG A 57 -11.94 3.80 9.16
C ARG A 57 -12.33 3.13 7.84
N TRP A 58 -11.60 3.37 6.75
CA TRP A 58 -11.85 2.70 5.47
C TRP A 58 -11.48 1.21 5.48
N PHE A 59 -10.56 0.80 6.38
CA PHE A 59 -10.02 -0.56 6.46
C PHE A 59 -10.38 -1.30 7.76
N GLU A 60 -11.04 -0.62 8.70
CA GLU A 60 -11.50 -1.19 9.98
C GLU A 60 -12.50 -2.34 9.77
N GLU A 61 -13.33 -2.26 8.72
CA GLU A 61 -14.30 -3.29 8.36
C GLU A 61 -13.69 -4.32 7.39
N THR A 62 -13.45 -5.52 7.92
CA THR A 62 -13.46 -6.80 7.18
C THR A 62 -12.32 -7.11 6.20
N MET A 63 -11.35 -6.22 5.98
CA MET A 63 -10.21 -6.53 5.11
C MET A 63 -9.07 -7.23 5.87
N ASP A 64 -8.52 -8.29 5.28
CA ASP A 64 -7.30 -8.93 5.79
C ASP A 64 -6.04 -8.10 5.45
N ALA A 65 -4.87 -8.53 5.93
CA ALA A 65 -3.64 -7.77 5.72
C ALA A 65 -3.29 -7.64 4.23
N LYS A 66 -3.56 -8.67 3.43
CA LYS A 66 -3.25 -8.69 2.00
C LYS A 66 -4.17 -7.76 1.22
N ASP A 67 -5.47 -7.75 1.53
CA ASP A 67 -6.43 -6.85 0.89
C ASP A 67 -6.09 -5.37 1.15
N ILE A 68 -5.75 -5.05 2.40
CA ILE A 68 -5.29 -3.70 2.78
C ILE A 68 -4.02 -3.33 1.99
N HIS A 69 -3.05 -4.25 1.91
CA HIS A 69 -1.81 -4.03 1.18
C HIS A 69 -2.04 -3.74 -0.31
N ILE A 70 -2.86 -4.55 -0.99
CA ILE A 70 -3.21 -4.39 -2.41
C ILE A 70 -3.89 -3.04 -2.64
N HIS A 71 -4.82 -2.65 -1.78
CA HIS A 71 -5.53 -1.39 -1.93
C HIS A 71 -4.57 -0.19 -1.80
N ILE A 72 -3.69 -0.21 -0.80
CA ILE A 72 -2.67 0.83 -0.62
C ILE A 72 -1.75 0.91 -1.84
N GLN A 73 -1.25 -0.23 -2.34
CA GLN A 73 -0.39 -0.25 -3.53
C GLN A 73 -1.10 0.36 -4.75
N SER A 74 -2.36 -0.01 -4.97
CA SER A 74 -3.18 0.58 -6.04
C SER A 74 -3.32 2.09 -5.88
N CYS A 75 -3.64 2.59 -4.68
CA CYS A 75 -3.72 4.02 -4.40
C CYS A 75 -2.38 4.73 -4.66
N MET A 76 -1.26 4.15 -4.23
CA MET A 76 0.07 4.73 -4.43
C MET A 76 0.42 4.88 -5.91
N VAL A 77 0.08 3.90 -6.75
CA VAL A 77 0.30 3.99 -8.20
C VAL A 77 -0.51 5.13 -8.81
N HIS A 78 -1.79 5.27 -8.43
CA HIS A 78 -2.64 6.35 -8.92
C HIS A 78 -2.15 7.72 -8.47
N ILE A 79 -1.84 7.89 -7.18
CA ILE A 79 -1.30 9.16 -6.64
C ILE A 79 0.00 9.53 -7.36
N HIS A 80 0.89 8.56 -7.56
CA HIS A 80 2.14 8.81 -8.28
C HIS A 80 1.89 9.29 -9.72
N ALA A 81 0.97 8.65 -10.44
CA ALA A 81 0.61 9.06 -11.80
C ALA A 81 0.04 10.48 -11.83
N THR A 82 -0.93 10.79 -10.96
CA THR A 82 -1.55 12.13 -10.89
C THR A 82 -0.54 13.21 -10.54
N VAL A 83 0.34 12.97 -9.57
CA VAL A 83 1.40 13.92 -9.20
C VAL A 83 2.36 14.15 -10.36
N LYS A 84 2.72 13.10 -11.09
CA LYS A 84 3.60 13.18 -12.26
C LYS A 84 2.99 14.01 -13.40
N GLU A 85 1.71 13.79 -13.69
CA GLU A 85 0.97 14.59 -14.69
C GLU A 85 0.95 16.07 -14.29
N LEU A 86 0.53 16.37 -13.07
CA LEU A 86 0.50 17.74 -12.56
C LEU A 86 1.85 18.44 -12.66
N MET A 87 2.93 17.76 -12.25
CA MET A 87 4.28 18.32 -12.34
C MET A 87 4.69 18.58 -13.79
N THR A 88 4.34 17.68 -14.71
CA THR A 88 4.63 17.83 -16.13
C THR A 88 3.91 19.06 -16.71
N ASP A 89 2.64 19.23 -16.38
CA ASP A 89 1.84 20.37 -16.82
C ASP A 89 2.39 21.68 -16.26
N CYS A 90 2.79 21.72 -14.99
CA CYS A 90 3.43 22.90 -14.39
C CYS A 90 4.74 23.29 -15.11
N ILE A 91 5.57 22.29 -15.49
CA ILE A 91 6.82 22.53 -16.21
C ILE A 91 6.51 23.09 -17.61
N GLN A 92 5.57 22.49 -18.34
CA GLN A 92 5.18 22.95 -19.67
C GLN A 92 4.60 24.37 -19.66
N TYR A 93 3.71 24.65 -18.70
CA TYR A 93 3.16 25.98 -18.49
C TYR A 93 4.26 27.01 -18.20
N GLY A 94 5.19 26.69 -17.29
CA GLY A 94 6.33 27.55 -16.97
C GLY A 94 7.24 27.82 -18.17
N ALA A 95 7.53 26.79 -18.98
CA ALA A 95 8.30 26.94 -20.21
C ALA A 95 7.60 27.86 -21.24
N SER A 96 6.29 27.69 -21.43
CA SER A 96 5.48 28.53 -22.30
C SER A 96 5.45 30.00 -21.85
N VAL A 97 5.27 30.23 -20.55
CA VAL A 97 5.33 31.59 -19.97
C VAL A 97 6.71 32.22 -20.18
N HIS A 98 7.79 31.44 -20.00
CA HIS A 98 9.14 31.92 -20.23
C HIS A 98 9.37 32.30 -21.69
N GLU A 99 9.01 31.43 -22.64
CA GLU A 99 9.12 31.69 -24.08
C GLU A 99 8.33 32.94 -24.49
N HIS A 100 7.10 33.06 -24.00
CA HIS A 100 6.27 34.25 -24.24
C HIS A 100 6.93 35.53 -23.68
N GLY A 101 7.49 35.47 -22.47
CA GLY A 101 8.19 36.59 -21.85
C GLY A 101 9.42 37.03 -22.65
N VAL A 102 10.24 36.08 -23.10
CA VAL A 102 11.42 36.29 -23.96
C VAL A 102 11.03 36.99 -25.26
N LYS A 103 9.95 36.54 -25.90
CA LYS A 103 9.41 37.17 -27.12
C LYS A 103 8.97 38.62 -26.89
N MET A 104 8.33 38.91 -25.75
CA MET A 104 7.83 40.26 -25.43
C MET A 104 8.94 41.29 -25.23
N ILE A 105 10.12 40.86 -24.77
CA ILE A 105 11.29 41.75 -24.55
C ILE A 105 12.23 41.81 -25.76
N GLY A 106 11.89 41.14 -26.87
CA GLY A 106 12.64 41.20 -28.12
C GLY A 106 13.96 40.42 -28.13
N LEU A 107 14.14 39.48 -27.19
CA LEU A 107 15.29 38.58 -27.13
C LEU A 107 14.99 37.28 -27.89
N ASN A 108 14.74 37.36 -29.19
CA ASN A 108 14.61 36.17 -30.06
C ASN A 108 15.82 36.04 -30.97
#